data_AF-A0A9X5N7V4-F1
#
_entry.id   AF-A0A9X5N7V4-F1
#
_cell.length_a   1.000
_cell.length_b   1.000
_cell.length_c   1.000
_cell.angle_alpha   90.00
_cell.angle_beta   90.00
_cell.angle_gamma   90.00
#
_symmetry.space_group_name_H-M   'P 1'
#
loop_
_entity.id
_entity.type
_entity.pdbx_description
1 polymer ?
#
loop_
_entity_poly.entity_id
_entity_poly.type
_entity_poly.pdbx_seq_one_letter_code
_entity_poly.pdbx_strand_id
1 'polypeptide(L)'
;MNRIVSSYIINVLYTALACWTFVEFYSVITELADIIKNEKFPFEVWFNGVPFILLFIGAIIVTIFYRIQKKKYKNLSFWMYPLLFPLEDEREKAITDKACRTTFVSLWFVLPCAVGFLTFSPIINEYLPGYPLYILFSIFFIQMTVFHVSLYRNKLA
;
A
#
# COMPACT_ATOMS: atom_id res chain seq x y z
N MET A 1 -6.69 19.42 10.09
CA MET A 1 -5.76 18.28 10.20
C MET A 1 -4.49 18.58 9.43
N ASN A 2 -3.29 18.32 9.98
CA ASN A 2 -2.02 18.60 9.30
C ASN A 2 -1.98 17.83 7.96
N ARG A 3 -1.59 18.47 6.85
CA ARG A 3 -1.64 17.90 5.48
C ARG A 3 -0.91 16.55 5.38
N ILE A 4 0.16 16.38 6.15
CA ILE A 4 0.95 15.14 6.26
C ILE A 4 0.13 14.02 6.92
N VAL A 5 -0.62 14.33 7.98
CA VAL A 5 -1.47 13.34 8.67
C VAL A 5 -2.62 12.90 7.77
N SER A 6 -3.22 13.83 7.03
CA SER A 6 -4.26 13.49 6.04
C SER A 6 -3.71 12.59 4.93
N SER A 7 -2.55 12.94 4.38
CA SER A 7 -1.86 12.11 3.37
C SER A 7 -1.56 10.70 3.91
N TYR A 8 -1.09 10.60 5.15
CA TYR A 8 -0.84 9.31 5.80
C TYR A 8 -2.11 8.46 5.92
N ILE A 9 -3.20 9.02 6.47
CA ILE A 9 -4.47 8.31 6.64
C ILE A 9 -4.99 7.81 5.29
N ILE A 10 -4.97 8.67 4.27
CA ILE A 10 -5.43 8.27 2.92
C ILE A 10 -4.58 7.12 2.39
N ASN A 11 -3.26 7.22 2.47
CA ASN A 11 -2.36 6.15 2.02
C ASN A 11 -2.61 4.83 2.76
N VAL A 12 -2.77 4.85 4.09
CA VAL A 12 -3.06 3.65 4.90
C VAL A 12 -4.39 3.02 4.46
N LEU A 13 -5.43 3.83 4.25
CA LEU A 13 -6.73 3.34 3.77
C LEU A 13 -6.61 2.69 2.38
N TYR A 14 -5.86 3.30 1.45
CA TYR A 14 -5.60 2.68 0.15
C TYR A 14 -4.83 1.37 0.27
N THR A 15 -3.79 1.32 1.09
CA THR A 15 -3.00 0.10 1.29
C THR A 15 -3.85 -1.02 1.88
N ALA A 16 -4.73 -0.71 2.84
CA ALA A 16 -5.64 -1.69 3.43
C ALA A 16 -6.68 -2.20 2.42
N LEU A 17 -7.30 -1.31 1.63
CA LEU A 17 -8.23 -1.69 0.56
C LEU A 17 -7.55 -2.51 -0.54
N ALA A 18 -6.33 -2.14 -0.92
CA ALA A 18 -5.52 -2.91 -1.87
C ALA A 18 -5.22 -4.30 -1.32
N CYS A 19 -4.76 -4.41 -0.07
CA CYS A 19 -4.51 -5.70 0.58
C CYS A 19 -5.73 -6.60 0.51
N TRP A 20 -6.92 -6.09 0.89
CA TRP A 20 -8.16 -6.86 0.80
C TRP A 20 -8.46 -7.30 -0.64
N THR A 21 -8.37 -6.40 -1.61
CA THR A 21 -8.63 -6.71 -3.03
C THR A 21 -7.72 -7.83 -3.55
N PHE A 22 -6.42 -7.76 -3.25
CA PHE A 22 -5.46 -8.77 -3.70
C PHE A 22 -5.61 -10.11 -2.99
N VAL A 23 -6.06 -10.12 -1.73
CA VAL A 23 -6.40 -11.35 -1.02
C VAL A 23 -7.63 -12.02 -1.66
N GLU A 24 -8.68 -11.27 -2.00
CA GLU A 24 -9.84 -11.85 -2.70
C GLU A 24 -9.45 -12.42 -4.08
N PHE A 25 -8.61 -11.70 -4.83
CA PHE A 25 -8.10 -12.23 -6.10
C PHE A 25 -7.25 -13.48 -5.90
N TYR A 26 -6.43 -13.53 -4.86
CA TYR A 26 -5.65 -14.72 -4.54
C TYR A 26 -6.57 -15.92 -4.27
N SER A 27 -7.62 -15.74 -3.45
CA SER A 27 -8.61 -16.78 -3.16
C SER A 27 -9.29 -17.32 -4.42
N VAL A 28 -9.76 -16.43 -5.31
CA VAL A 28 -10.36 -16.81 -6.60
C VAL A 28 -9.40 -17.63 -7.45
N ILE A 29 -8.14 -17.20 -7.55
CA ILE A 29 -7.13 -17.89 -8.35
C ILE A 29 -6.78 -19.24 -7.72
N THR A 30 -6.75 -19.36 -6.39
CA THR A 30 -6.53 -20.65 -5.72
C THR A 30 -7.70 -21.62 -5.93
N GLU A 31 -8.95 -21.16 -5.85
CA GLU A 31 -10.13 -21.98 -6.16
C GLU A 31 -10.11 -22.46 -7.62
N LEU A 32 -9.79 -21.55 -8.55
CA LEU A 32 -9.64 -21.90 -9.97
C LEU A 32 -8.54 -22.95 -10.18
N ALA A 33 -7.39 -22.79 -9.53
CA ALA A 33 -6.28 -23.72 -9.61
C ALA A 33 -6.67 -25.11 -9.06
N ASP A 34 -7.41 -25.16 -7.96
CA ASP A 34 -7.88 -26.42 -7.37
C ASP A 34 -8.92 -27.13 -8.24
N ILE A 35 -9.79 -26.40 -8.93
CA ILE A 35 -10.74 -26.98 -9.88
C ILE A 35 -9.99 -27.60 -11.07
N ILE A 36 -9.01 -26.88 -11.63
CA ILE A 36 -8.17 -27.40 -12.72
C ILE A 36 -7.40 -28.64 -12.29
N LYS A 37 -6.83 -28.62 -11.08
CA LYS A 37 -5.99 -29.72 -10.57
C LYS A 37 -6.78 -30.98 -10.23
N ASN A 38 -8.02 -30.83 -9.76
CA ASN A 38 -8.83 -31.94 -9.27
C ASN A 38 -9.99 -32.31 -10.21
N GLU A 39 -10.02 -31.76 -11.43
CA GLU A 39 -11.07 -31.98 -12.45
C GLU A 39 -12.51 -31.85 -11.88
N LYS A 40 -12.72 -30.90 -10.96
CA LYS A 40 -14.03 -30.73 -10.31
C LYS A 40 -15.04 -30.15 -11.30
N PHE A 41 -16.19 -30.82 -11.39
CA PHE A 41 -17.37 -30.33 -12.12
C PHE A 41 -18.54 -30.26 -11.13
N PRO A 42 -19.31 -29.15 -11.03
CA PRO A 42 -19.29 -27.94 -11.86
C PRO A 42 -18.22 -26.90 -11.49
N PHE A 43 -17.94 -25.99 -12.43
CA PHE A 43 -17.04 -24.84 -12.24
C PHE A 43 -17.78 -23.71 -11.52
N GLU A 44 -17.79 -23.74 -10.19
CA GLU A 44 -18.30 -22.64 -9.37
C GLU A 44 -17.13 -21.99 -8.61
N VAL A 45 -16.95 -20.69 -8.80
CA VAL A 45 -15.92 -19.89 -8.14
C VAL A 45 -16.60 -18.74 -7.43
N TRP A 46 -16.27 -18.51 -6.17
CA TRP A 46 -16.87 -17.46 -5.38
C TRP A 46 -15.97 -16.21 -5.40
N PHE A 47 -16.53 -15.05 -5.75
CA PHE A 47 -15.78 -13.81 -5.80
C PHE A 47 -16.51 -12.66 -5.11
N ASN A 48 -15.88 -12.10 -4.09
CA ASN A 48 -16.32 -10.86 -3.47
C ASN A 48 -15.75 -9.64 -4.24
N GLY A 49 -16.56 -9.04 -5.11
CA GLY A 49 -16.18 -7.86 -5.89
C GLY A 49 -16.20 -6.53 -5.12
N VAL A 50 -16.69 -6.50 -3.87
CA VAL A 50 -16.81 -5.27 -3.08
C VAL A 50 -15.49 -4.52 -2.91
N PRO A 51 -14.38 -5.13 -2.45
CA PRO A 51 -13.12 -4.40 -2.26
C PRO A 51 -12.57 -3.83 -3.55
N PHE A 52 -12.74 -4.54 -4.68
CA PHE A 52 -12.33 -4.05 -5.99
C PHE A 52 -13.11 -2.80 -6.41
N ILE A 53 -14.44 -2.80 -6.22
CA ILE A 53 -15.29 -1.64 -6.52
C ILE A 53 -14.91 -0.44 -5.64
N LEU A 54 -14.70 -0.66 -4.34
CA LEU A 54 -14.28 0.40 -3.41
C LEU A 54 -12.91 0.98 -3.79
N LEU A 55 -11.96 0.14 -4.19
CA LEU A 55 -10.65 0.57 -4.66
C LEU A 55 -10.77 1.42 -5.92
N PHE A 56 -11.63 1.02 -6.86
CA PHE A 56 -11.89 1.77 -8.09
C PHE A 56 -12.53 3.14 -7.82
N ILE A 57 -13.55 3.21 -6.95
CA ILE A 57 -14.16 4.47 -6.51
C ILE A 57 -13.11 5.35 -5.84
N GLY A 58 -12.28 4.79 -4.97
CA GLY A 58 -11.15 5.47 -4.38
C GLY A 58 -10.26 6.06 -5.47
N ALA A 59 -9.77 5.27 -6.42
CA ALA A 59 -8.87 5.74 -7.47
C ALA A 59 -9.45 6.94 -8.26
N ILE A 60 -10.76 6.92 -8.53
CA ILE A 60 -11.47 8.05 -9.16
C ILE A 60 -11.41 9.30 -8.26
N ILE A 61 -11.76 9.17 -6.98
CA ILE A 61 -11.74 10.27 -6.01
C ILE A 61 -10.35 10.91 -5.95
N VAL A 62 -9.30 10.10 -5.77
CA VAL A 62 -7.91 10.59 -5.75
C VAL A 62 -7.55 11.30 -7.05
N THR A 63 -7.95 10.77 -8.20
CA THR A 63 -7.68 11.39 -9.50
C THR A 63 -8.36 12.75 -9.64
N ILE A 64 -9.60 12.89 -9.16
CA ILE A 64 -10.32 14.16 -9.14
C ILE A 64 -9.60 15.17 -8.24
N PHE A 65 -9.26 14.79 -7.01
CA PHE A 65 -8.54 15.66 -6.08
C PHE A 65 -7.16 16.06 -6.60
N TYR A 66 -6.43 15.14 -7.23
CA TYR A 66 -5.17 15.44 -7.90
C TYR A 66 -5.36 16.51 -8.98
N ARG A 67 -6.36 16.38 -9.86
CA ARG A 67 -6.64 17.39 -10.91
C ARG A 67 -6.95 18.76 -10.32
N ILE A 68 -7.67 18.83 -9.20
CA ILE A 68 -7.95 20.09 -8.50
C ILE A 68 -6.65 20.68 -7.94
N GLN A 69 -5.81 19.87 -7.30
CA GLN A 69 -4.57 20.36 -6.67
C GLN A 69 -3.46 20.68 -7.67
N LYS A 70 -3.40 19.99 -8.82
CA LYS A 70 -2.46 20.30 -9.90
C LYS A 70 -2.65 21.72 -10.44
N LYS A 71 -3.86 22.28 -10.37
CA LYS A 71 -4.10 23.70 -10.72
C LYS A 71 -3.41 24.67 -9.77
N LYS A 72 -3.15 24.25 -8.53
CA LYS A 72 -2.55 25.08 -7.46
C LYS A 72 -1.03 24.87 -7.33
N TYR A 73 -0.53 23.67 -7.61
CA TYR A 73 0.88 23.30 -7.44
C TYR A 73 1.47 22.82 -8.78
N LYS A 74 2.47 23.54 -9.31
CA LYS A 74 3.00 23.31 -10.67
C LYS A 74 3.76 22.00 -10.80
N ASN A 75 4.43 21.57 -9.72
CA ASN A 75 5.30 20.38 -9.71
C ASN A 75 4.69 19.12 -9.08
N LEU A 76 3.35 19.02 -9.02
CA LEU A 76 2.68 17.86 -8.45
C LEU A 76 2.66 16.68 -9.44
N SER A 77 3.37 15.60 -9.12
CA SER A 77 3.34 14.35 -9.88
C SER A 77 2.10 13.51 -9.52
N PHE A 78 1.46 12.91 -10.53
CA PHE A 78 0.31 12.01 -10.33
C PHE A 78 0.68 10.79 -9.48
N TRP A 79 1.82 10.17 -9.77
CA TRP A 79 2.30 8.96 -9.11
C TRP A 79 2.68 9.17 -7.64
N MET A 80 2.98 10.41 -7.27
CA MET A 80 3.31 10.74 -5.89
C MET A 80 2.06 11.13 -5.10
N TYR A 81 0.91 11.37 -5.73
CA TYR A 81 -0.30 11.76 -5.02
C TYR A 81 -0.92 10.56 -4.26
N PRO A 82 -1.37 10.69 -3.00
CA PRO A 82 -1.67 11.90 -2.23
C PRO A 82 -0.49 12.42 -1.38
N LEU A 83 0.74 12.00 -1.65
CA LEU A 83 1.93 12.60 -1.05
C LEU A 83 2.07 14.04 -1.57
N LEU A 84 1.88 14.98 -0.66
CA LEU A 84 1.60 16.36 -1.01
C LEU A 84 2.72 17.27 -0.52
N PHE A 85 3.86 17.22 -1.22
CA PHE A 85 4.93 18.22 -1.08
C PHE A 85 5.14 18.93 -2.42
N PRO A 86 4.85 20.23 -2.50
CA PRO A 86 5.41 21.03 -3.59
C PRO A 86 6.92 21.09 -3.36
N LEU A 87 7.70 20.33 -4.14
CA LEU A 87 9.17 20.36 -4.14
C LEU A 87 9.76 21.70 -4.62
N GLU A 88 9.01 22.80 -4.47
CA GLU A 88 9.37 24.15 -4.90
C GLU A 88 10.36 24.80 -3.92
N ASP A 89 10.28 24.45 -2.62
CA ASP A 89 11.19 24.97 -1.59
C ASP A 89 12.39 24.04 -1.31
N GLU A 90 13.60 24.60 -1.29
CA GLU A 90 14.84 23.86 -0.97
C GLU A 90 14.78 23.16 0.39
N ARG A 91 14.11 23.79 1.38
CA ARG A 91 13.90 23.22 2.71
C ARG A 91 13.02 21.97 2.67
N GLU A 92 11.94 21.97 1.90
CA GLU A 92 11.04 20.82 1.78
C GLU A 92 11.74 19.65 1.06
N LYS A 93 12.59 19.96 0.08
CA LYS A 93 13.44 18.97 -0.60
C LYS A 93 14.41 18.30 0.37
N ALA A 94 15.11 19.06 1.21
CA ALA A 94 16.04 18.51 2.20
C ALA A 94 15.32 17.63 3.25
N ILE A 95 14.13 18.04 3.70
CA ILE A 95 13.30 17.25 4.62
C ILE A 95 12.89 15.90 3.99
N THR A 96 12.47 15.94 2.72
CA THR A 96 12.03 14.76 1.97
C THR A 96 13.21 13.81 1.73
N ASP A 97 14.38 14.31 1.35
CA ASP A 97 15.58 13.49 1.14
C ASP A 97 15.99 12.75 2.42
N LYS A 98 15.99 13.45 3.57
CA LYS A 98 16.25 12.83 4.87
C LYS A 98 15.20 11.76 5.23
N ALA A 99 13.93 11.97 4.89
CA ALA A 99 12.87 10.99 5.08
C ALA A 99 13.03 9.77 4.16
N CYS A 100 13.35 9.97 2.89
CA CYS A 100 13.67 8.90 1.94
C CYS A 100 14.84 8.05 2.43
N ARG A 101 15.94 8.69 2.85
CA ARG A 101 17.11 7.98 3.41
C ARG A 101 16.75 7.15 4.64
N THR A 102 15.96 7.70 5.56
CA THR A 102 15.52 6.98 6.77
C THR A 102 14.65 5.78 6.41
N THR A 103 13.74 5.96 5.46
CA THR A 103 12.84 4.90 4.96
C THR A 103 13.63 3.78 4.29
N PHE A 104 14.57 4.13 3.41
CA PHE A 104 15.47 3.17 2.77
C PHE A 104 16.31 2.38 3.77
N VAL A 105 16.87 3.05 4.80
CA VAL A 105 17.62 2.36 5.86
C VAL A 105 16.71 1.40 6.64
N SER A 106 15.45 1.78 6.91
CA SER A 106 14.51 0.89 7.60
C SER A 106 14.21 -0.38 6.80
N LEU A 107 14.23 -0.32 5.47
CA LEU A 107 13.97 -1.46 4.59
C LEU A 107 14.99 -2.60 4.81
N TRP A 108 16.24 -2.27 5.12
CA TRP A 108 17.28 -3.26 5.44
C TRP A 108 16.96 -4.10 6.69
N PHE A 109 16.16 -3.58 7.61
CA PHE A 109 15.72 -4.34 8.79
C PHE A 109 14.40 -5.05 8.53
N VAL A 110 13.48 -4.39 7.80
CA VAL A 110 12.15 -4.94 7.50
C VAL A 110 12.25 -6.17 6.59
N LEU A 111 13.11 -6.15 5.57
CA LEU A 111 13.22 -7.25 4.61
C LEU A 111 13.68 -8.58 5.25
N PRO A 112 14.78 -8.65 6.02
CA PRO A 112 15.17 -9.88 6.71
C PRO A 112 14.09 -10.39 7.66
N CYS A 113 13.41 -9.49 8.38
CA CYS A 113 12.30 -9.88 9.25
C CYS A 113 11.16 -10.49 8.43
N ALA A 114 10.77 -9.85 7.33
CA ALA A 114 9.72 -10.34 6.45
C ALA A 114 10.06 -11.69 5.81
N VAL A 115 11.31 -11.89 5.37
CA VAL A 115 11.80 -13.18 4.87
C VAL A 115 11.75 -14.24 5.97
N GLY A 116 12.18 -13.91 7.19
CA GLY A 116 12.04 -14.79 8.35
C GLY A 116 10.59 -15.21 8.58
N PHE A 117 9.66 -14.26 8.55
CA PHE A 117 8.23 -14.56 8.68
C PHE A 117 7.69 -15.42 7.53
N LEU A 118 8.13 -15.20 6.28
CA LEU A 118 7.73 -16.00 5.13
C LEU A 118 8.13 -17.48 5.25
N THR A 119 9.17 -17.82 6.01
CA THR A 119 9.54 -19.23 6.23
C THR A 119 8.47 -20.04 6.97
N PHE A 120 7.59 -19.37 7.74
CA PHE A 120 6.45 -19.99 8.41
C PHE A 120 5.21 -20.16 7.50
N SER A 121 5.30 -19.75 6.24
CA SER A 121 4.23 -19.86 5.25
C SER A 121 3.59 -21.26 5.14
N PRO A 122 4.34 -22.38 5.19
CA PRO A 122 3.73 -23.72 5.13
C PRO A 122 2.75 -23.99 6.27
N ILE A 123 2.98 -23.43 7.46
CA ILE A 123 2.14 -23.64 8.64
C ILE A 123 0.98 -22.62 8.64
N ILE A 124 1.29 -21.36 8.38
CA ILE A 124 0.32 -20.26 8.57
C ILE A 124 -0.72 -20.23 7.44
N ASN A 125 -0.38 -20.63 6.21
CA ASN A 125 -1.34 -20.66 5.10
C ASN A 125 -2.55 -21.57 5.37
N GLU A 126 -2.42 -22.59 6.22
CA GLU A 126 -3.54 -23.46 6.60
C GLU A 126 -4.63 -22.71 7.38
N TYR A 127 -4.24 -21.67 8.13
CA TYR A 127 -5.15 -20.88 8.97
C TYR A 127 -5.48 -19.51 8.36
N LEU A 128 -4.56 -18.95 7.59
CA LEU A 128 -4.66 -17.63 6.98
C LEU A 128 -4.30 -17.70 5.49
N PRO A 129 -5.28 -17.97 4.61
CA PRO A 129 -5.07 -17.98 3.16
C PRO A 129 -4.48 -16.67 2.67
N GLY A 130 -3.45 -16.74 1.82
CA GLY A 130 -2.78 -15.54 1.32
C GLY A 130 -1.80 -14.91 2.31
N TYR A 131 -1.32 -15.64 3.33
CA TYR A 131 -0.31 -15.19 4.29
C TYR A 131 0.86 -14.38 3.69
N PRO A 132 1.49 -14.82 2.57
CA PRO A 132 2.56 -14.05 1.93
C PRO A 132 2.15 -12.63 1.49
N LEU A 133 0.89 -12.44 1.07
CA LEU A 133 0.38 -11.12 0.68
C LEU A 133 0.30 -10.19 1.89
N TYR A 134 -0.16 -10.67 3.05
CA TYR A 134 -0.20 -9.87 4.26
C TYR A 134 1.20 -9.41 4.70
N ILE A 135 2.22 -10.27 4.56
CA ILE A 135 3.61 -9.87 4.81
C ILE A 135 4.03 -8.76 3.84
N LEU A 136 3.78 -8.95 2.55
CA LEU A 136 4.14 -7.98 1.52
C LEU A 136 3.49 -6.62 1.78
N PHE A 137 2.19 -6.59 2.07
CA PHE A 137 1.47 -5.37 2.45
C PHE A 137 1.94 -4.77 3.78
N SER A 138 2.41 -5.60 4.73
CA SER A 138 3.02 -5.11 5.97
C SER A 138 4.35 -4.39 5.71
N ILE A 139 5.18 -4.89 4.77
CA ILE A 139 6.40 -4.18 4.35
C ILE A 139 6.02 -2.80 3.82
N PHE A 140 5.07 -2.73 2.89
CA PHE A 140 4.59 -1.45 2.34
C PHE A 140 4.06 -0.51 3.43
N PHE A 141 3.24 -1.02 4.35
CA PHE A 141 2.69 -0.25 5.45
C PHE A 141 3.79 0.32 6.36
N ILE A 142 4.80 -0.49 6.70
CA ILE A 142 5.94 -0.04 7.52
C ILE A 142 6.72 1.04 6.78
N GLN A 143 7.06 0.84 5.50
CA GLN A 143 7.78 1.84 4.70
C GLN A 143 7.01 3.17 4.64
N MET A 144 5.70 3.11 4.38
CA MET A 144 4.84 4.31 4.36
C MET A 144 4.78 5.01 5.71
N THR A 145 4.72 4.25 6.80
CA THR A 145 4.69 4.79 8.17
C THR A 145 6.01 5.44 8.54
N VAL A 146 7.15 4.77 8.32
CA VAL A 146 8.48 5.34 8.56
C VAL A 146 8.68 6.63 7.78
N PHE A 147 8.25 6.66 6.52
CA PHE A 147 8.35 7.84 5.68
C PHE A 147 7.56 9.02 6.27
N HIS A 148 6.27 8.84 6.60
CA HIS A 148 5.43 9.91 7.14
C HIS A 148 5.86 10.36 8.55
N VAL A 149 6.32 9.42 9.39
CA VAL A 149 6.86 9.74 10.72
C VAL A 149 8.16 10.53 10.59
N SER A 150 9.07 10.11 9.71
CA SER A 150 10.32 10.85 9.48
C SER A 150 10.07 12.23 8.90
N LEU A 151 9.09 12.38 7.99
CA LEU A 151 8.67 13.68 7.48
C LEU A 151 8.15 14.58 8.59
N TYR A 152 7.23 14.09 9.43
CA TYR A 152 6.66 14.86 10.52
C TYR A 152 7.74 15.30 11.53
N ARG A 153 8.64 14.39 11.90
CA ARG A 153 9.78 14.68 12.78
C ARG A 153 10.71 15.75 12.20
N ASN A 154 11.09 15.61 10.94
CA ASN A 154 12.01 16.55 10.28
C ASN A 154 11.36 17.90 9.96
N LYS A 155 10.02 18.00 9.91
CA LYS A 155 9.30 19.27 9.78
C LYS A 155 9.28 20.08 11.08
N LEU A 156 9.28 19.39 12.23
CA LEU A 156 9.29 20.02 13.56
C LEU A 156 10.70 20.41 14.05
N ALA A 157 11.74 19.82 13.46
CA ALA A 157 13.14 20.15 13.69
C ALA A 157 13.59 21.38 12.87
#